data_AF-A0A9E4BIR5-F1
#
_entry.id   AF-A0A9E4BIR5-F1
#
_cell.length_a   1.000
_cell.length_b   1.000
_cell.length_c   1.000
_cell.angle_alpha   90.00
_cell.angle_beta   90.00
_cell.angle_gamma   90.00
#
_symmetry.space_group_name_H-M   'P 1'
#
loop_
_entity.id
_entity.type
_entity.pdbx_description
1 polymer ?
#
loop_
_entity_poly.entity_id
_entity_poly.type
_entity_poly.pdbx_seq_one_letter_code
_entity_poly.pdbx_strand_id
1 'polypeptide(L)'
;MQILGVSTDSVAANAKFAKAQEFEYPLLCDTEREICLSYGACQSASDRAAKRMTYLIAPDGTIAQIHTNVDARKHPEALLPTI
;
A
#
# COMPACT_ATOMS: atom_id res chain seq x y z
N MET A 1 -0.41 3.90 -15.88
CA MET A 1 0.16 3.63 -14.54
C MET A 1 -0.99 3.43 -13.59
N GLN A 2 -1.00 2.33 -12.84
CA GLN A 2 -2.07 1.99 -11.90
C GLN A 2 -1.53 2.12 -10.48
N ILE A 3 -2.30 2.77 -9.60
CA ILE A 3 -1.99 2.88 -8.18
C ILE A 3 -2.98 1.99 -7.43
N LEU A 4 -2.45 1.22 -6.48
CA LEU A 4 -3.24 0.40 -5.56
C LEU A 4 -2.79 0.72 -4.14
N GLY A 5 -3.71 1.16 -3.29
CA GLY A 5 -3.50 1.16 -1.86
C GLY A 5 -3.80 -0.22 -1.29
N VAL A 6 -3.11 -0.62 -0.22
CA VAL A 6 -3.43 -1.85 0.52
C VAL A 6 -3.43 -1.52 2.01
N SER A 7 -4.44 -2.00 2.74
CA SER A 7 -4.45 -1.99 4.20
C SER A 7 -5.07 -3.27 4.72
N THR A 8 -4.86 -3.56 6.01
CA THR A 8 -5.44 -4.72 6.70
C THR A 8 -6.82 -4.44 7.27
N ASP A 9 -7.41 -3.28 6.96
CA ASP A 9 -8.70 -2.87 7.49
C ASP A 9 -9.86 -3.54 6.74
N SER A 10 -11.02 -3.58 7.40
CA SER A 10 -12.24 -4.10 6.78
C SER A 10 -12.72 -3.21 5.63
N VAL A 11 -13.52 -3.80 4.74
CA VAL A 11 -14.14 -3.09 3.61
C VAL A 11 -14.87 -1.81 4.04
N ALA A 12 -15.62 -1.85 5.14
CA ALA A 12 -16.36 -0.70 5.63
C ALA A 12 -15.43 0.43 6.12
N ALA A 13 -14.36 0.08 6.85
CA ALA A 13 -13.38 1.04 7.34
C ALA A 13 -12.61 1.69 6.18
N ASN A 14 -12.13 0.87 5.23
CA ASN A 14 -11.43 1.34 4.05
C ASN A 14 -12.31 2.21 3.15
N ALA A 15 -13.57 1.83 2.91
CA ALA A 15 -14.49 2.65 2.11
C ALA A 15 -14.72 4.03 2.75
N LYS A 16 -14.88 4.08 4.08
CA LYS A 16 -15.01 5.35 4.81
C LYS A 16 -13.73 6.18 4.71
N PHE A 17 -12.57 5.55 4.88
CA PHE A 17 -11.27 6.22 4.83
C PHE A 17 -10.94 6.75 3.43
N ALA A 18 -11.08 5.93 2.40
CA ALA A 18 -10.86 6.33 1.01
C ALA A 18 -11.76 7.50 0.60
N LYS A 19 -13.03 7.49 1.02
CA LYS A 19 -13.94 8.62 0.80
C LYS A 19 -13.50 9.88 1.56
N ALA A 20 -13.11 9.75 2.82
CA ALA A 20 -12.69 10.89 3.65
C ALA A 20 -11.35 11.51 3.22
N GLN A 21 -10.53 10.76 2.49
CA GLN A 21 -9.24 11.22 1.96
C GLN A 21 -9.29 11.46 0.44
N GLU A 22 -10.46 11.30 -0.17
CA GLU A 22 -10.70 11.55 -1.60
C GLU A 22 -9.71 10.79 -2.51
N PHE A 23 -9.44 9.52 -2.19
CA PHE A 23 -8.52 8.72 -2.99
C PHE A 23 -9.07 8.49 -4.40
N GLU A 24 -8.24 8.80 -5.41
CA GLU A 24 -8.51 8.56 -6.84
C GLU A 24 -8.13 7.13 -7.29
N TYR A 25 -7.72 6.28 -6.34
CA TYR A 25 -7.26 4.92 -6.59
C TYR A 25 -7.94 3.94 -5.62
N PRO A 26 -8.07 2.65 -6.01
CA PRO A 26 -8.66 1.64 -5.14
C PRO A 26 -7.78 1.35 -3.93
N LEU A 27 -8.44 1.04 -2.81
CA LEU A 27 -7.81 0.60 -1.56
C LEU A 27 -8.23 -0.86 -1.28
N LEU A 28 -7.29 -1.79 -1.46
CA LEU A 28 -7.49 -3.22 -1.23
C LEU A 28 -7.58 -3.51 0.27
N CYS A 29 -8.51 -4.40 0.63
CA CYS A 29 -8.77 -4.81 2.01
C CYS A 29 -8.14 -6.19 2.24
N ASP A 30 -6.89 -6.21 2.71
CA ASP A 30 -6.10 -7.40 2.99
C ASP A 30 -6.38 -7.91 4.42
N THR A 31 -7.63 -8.29 4.68
CA THR A 31 -8.08 -8.67 6.04
C THR A 31 -7.36 -9.91 6.58
N GLU A 32 -6.96 -10.82 5.70
CA GLU A 32 -6.19 -12.03 6.01
C GLU A 32 -4.68 -11.79 6.02
N ARG A 33 -4.23 -10.59 5.65
CA ARG A 33 -2.82 -10.14 5.66
C ARG A 33 -1.90 -10.88 4.69
N GLU A 34 -2.45 -11.62 3.73
CA GLU A 34 -1.67 -12.41 2.78
C GLU A 34 -0.76 -11.52 1.92
N ILE A 35 -1.28 -10.38 1.46
CA ILE A 35 -0.50 -9.42 0.67
C ILE A 35 0.55 -8.76 1.56
N CYS A 36 0.15 -8.24 2.72
CA CYS A 36 1.05 -7.55 3.63
C CYS A 36 2.19 -8.45 4.11
N LEU A 37 1.94 -9.74 4.35
CA LEU A 37 2.98 -10.72 4.68
C LEU A 37 3.91 -10.98 3.48
N SER A 38 3.34 -11.22 2.30
CA SER A 38 4.12 -11.49 1.08
C SER A 38 5.04 -10.33 0.69
N TYR A 39 4.61 -9.10 0.94
CA TYR A 39 5.36 -7.87 0.66
C TYR A 39 6.09 -7.30 1.90
N GLY A 40 6.23 -8.07 2.98
CA GLY A 40 7.01 -7.66 4.17
C GLY A 40 6.47 -6.44 4.94
N ALA A 41 5.25 -5.99 4.62
CA ALA A 41 4.55 -4.95 5.35
C ALA A 41 4.05 -5.47 6.71
N CYS A 42 3.80 -6.77 6.83
CA CYS A 42 3.63 -7.48 8.09
C CYS A 42 4.74 -8.51 8.28
N GLN A 43 5.18 -8.71 9.53
CA GLN A 43 6.06 -9.80 9.93
C GLN A 43 5.27 -11.02 10.42
N SER A 44 4.05 -10.80 10.91
CA SER A 44 3.17 -11.86 11.37
C SER A 44 1.69 -11.50 11.16
N ALA A 45 0.83 -12.52 11.13
CA ALA A 45 -0.63 -12.32 11.05
C ALA A 45 -1.21 -11.62 12.30
N SER A 46 -0.47 -11.59 13.41
CA SER A 46 -0.87 -10.92 14.65
C SER A 46 -0.40 -9.47 14.75
N ASP A 47 0.35 -8.96 13.78
CA ASP A 47 0.81 -7.56 13.76
C ASP A 47 -0.38 -6.62 13.81
N ARG A 48 -0.37 -5.59 14.66
CA ARG A 48 -1.56 -4.70 14.80
C ARG A 48 -1.84 -3.89 13.53
N ALA A 49 -0.81 -3.56 12.76
CA ALA A 49 -0.92 -2.77 11.54
C ALA A 49 0.20 -3.12 10.55
N ALA A 50 -0.05 -2.88 9.26
CA ALA A 50 0.98 -2.95 8.23
C ALA A 50 1.97 -1.78 8.33
N LYS A 51 3.25 -2.05 8.06
CA LYS A 51 4.28 -1.04 7.87
C LYS A 51 4.02 -0.27 6.58
N ARG A 52 4.34 1.02 6.57
CA ARG A 52 4.22 1.86 5.37
C ARG A 52 5.37 1.55 4.42
N MET A 53 5.01 1.06 3.24
CA MET A 53 5.94 0.68 2.18
C MET A 53 5.34 1.07 0.83
N THR A 54 6.18 1.26 -0.18
CA THR A 54 5.75 1.47 -1.56
C THR A 54 6.61 0.64 -2.50
N TYR A 55 5.96 0.02 -3.46
CA TYR A 55 6.56 -0.87 -4.43
C TYR A 55 6.27 -0.34 -5.83
N LEU A 56 7.31 -0.25 -6.66
CA LEU A 56 7.15 -0.05 -8.09
C LEU A 56 7.24 -1.43 -8.76
N ILE A 57 6.15 -1.84 -9.40
CA ILE A 57 6.04 -3.13 -10.09
C ILE A 57 6.04 -2.87 -11.60
N ALA A 58 6.98 -3.48 -12.32
CA ALA A 58 7.08 -3.40 -13.77
C ALA A 58 5.95 -4.21 -14.45
N PRO A 59 5.65 -3.96 -15.74
CA PRO A 59 4.56 -4.65 -16.43
C PRO A 59 4.70 -6.18 -16.52
N ASP A 60 5.92 -6.71 -16.36
CA ASP A 60 6.24 -8.14 -16.32
C ASP A 60 6.04 -8.77 -14.93
N GLY A 61 5.66 -7.96 -13.93
CA GLY A 61 5.47 -8.36 -12.54
C GLY A 61 6.72 -8.24 -11.67
N THR A 62 7.86 -7.80 -12.21
CA THR A 62 9.10 -7.65 -11.44
C THR A 62 9.01 -6.43 -10.51
N ILE A 63 9.49 -6.56 -9.27
CA ILE A 63 9.64 -5.42 -8.35
C ILE A 63 10.86 -4.61 -8.80
N ALA A 64 10.61 -3.45 -9.41
CA ALA A 64 11.64 -2.54 -9.88
C ALA A 64 12.25 -1.70 -8.76
N GLN A 65 11.44 -1.29 -7.77
CA GLN A 65 11.88 -0.49 -6.62
C GLN A 65 11.09 -0.81 -5.36
N ILE A 66 11.74 -0.65 -4.20
CA ILE A 66 11.16 -0.81 -2.88
C ILE A 66 11.50 0.43 -2.05
N HIS A 67 10.48 1.08 -1.51
CA HIS A 67 10.60 2.25 -0.63
C HIS A 67 10.03 1.90 0.74
N THR A 68 10.86 1.96 1.77
CA THR A 68 10.47 1.61 3.15
C THR A 68 10.51 2.83 4.06
N ASN A 69 9.70 2.82 5.12
CA ASN A 69 9.66 3.89 6.14
C ASN A 69 9.26 5.27 5.57
N VAL A 70 8.25 5.25 4.70
CA VAL A 70 7.81 6.43 3.92
C VAL A 70 6.86 7.32 4.72
N ASP A 71 7.03 8.65 4.62
CA ASP A 71 6.02 9.60 5.08
C ASP A 71 4.91 9.70 4.03
N ALA A 72 3.72 9.19 4.36
CA ALA A 72 2.57 9.14 3.47
C ALA A 72 2.20 10.50 2.84
N ARG A 73 2.53 11.62 3.50
CA ARG A 73 2.21 12.98 2.99
C ARG A 73 3.22 13.50 1.98
N LYS A 74 4.45 13.00 1.99
CA LYS A 74 5.57 13.52 1.17
C LYS A 74 6.04 12.55 0.09
N HIS A 75 5.67 11.28 0.22
CA HIS A 75 6.19 10.23 -0.65
C HIS A 75 5.70 10.26 -2.12
N PRO A 76 4.45 10.65 -2.44
CA PRO A 76 4.00 10.67 -3.84
C PRO A 76 4.85 11.56 -4.75
N GLU A 77 5.26 12.73 -4.25
CA GLU A 77 6.09 13.68 -5.00
C GLU A 77 7.52 13.17 -5.23
N ALA A 78 8.04 12.34 -4.32
CA ALA A 78 9.38 11.78 -4.40
C ALA A 78 9.48 10.59 -5.37
N LEU A 79 8.37 9.94 -5.71
CA LEU A 79 8.33 8.81 -6.64
C LEU A 79 8.28 9.24 -8.11
N LEU A 80 7.59 10.34 -8.42
CA LEU A 80 7.39 10.84 -9.79
C LEU A 80 8.67 10.99 -10.64
N PRO A 81 9.84 11.36 -10.11
CA PRO A 81 11.07 11.46 -10.91
C PRO A 81 11.72 10.10 -11.24
N THR A 82 11.25 9.01 -10.64
CA THR A 82 11.90 7.68 -10.70
C THR A 82 11.11 6.65 -11.50
N ILE A 83 10.03 7.07 -12.16
CA ILE A 83 9.13 6.26 -13.00
C ILE A 83 9.29 6.64 -14.47
#